data_AF-A0A496UK69-F1
#
_entry.id   AF-A0A496UK69-F1
#
_cell.length_a   1.000
_cell.length_b   1.000
_cell.length_c   1.000
_cell.angle_alpha   90.00
_cell.angle_beta   90.00
_cell.angle_gamma   90.00
#
_symmetry.space_group_name_H-M   'P 1'
#
loop_
_entity.id
_entity.type
_entity.pdbx_description
1 polymer ?
#
loop_
_entity_poly.entity_id
_entity_poly.type
_entity_poly.pdbx_seq_one_letter_code
_entity_poly.pdbx_strand_id
1 'polypeptide(L)'
;MLELKKGVDILSAVGGIETIGEARKLIQEKLDDEHQARLAKIKTDGAILKIANAIACCQPDAVYISTGSPEDMQNVRKMSLEKGEEKKLAMKDHTIHYDLAEEQGRIVDRTFYIVNEGEPS
;
A
#
# COMPACT_ATOMS: atom_id res chain seq x y z
N MET A 1 16.59 -21.19 -3.72
CA MET A 1 15.15 -20.90 -3.50
C MET A 1 15.13 -19.86 -2.40
N LEU A 2 14.55 -18.68 -2.67
CA LEU A 2 14.46 -17.58 -1.70
C LEU A 2 14.14 -18.11 -0.28
N GLU A 3 14.99 -17.77 0.67
CA GLU A 3 14.87 -18.22 2.05
C GLU A 3 14.02 -17.17 2.76
N LEU A 4 12.73 -17.48 2.91
CA LEU A 4 11.82 -16.59 3.60
C LEU A 4 12.32 -16.31 5.01
N LYS A 5 12.35 -15.03 5.40
CA LYS A 5 12.80 -14.55 6.72
C LYS A 5 14.30 -14.66 7.00
N LYS A 6 15.14 -14.82 5.98
CA LYS A 6 16.60 -14.67 6.10
C LYS A 6 16.99 -13.19 5.96
N GLY A 7 17.83 -12.70 6.87
CA GLY A 7 18.27 -11.30 6.89
C GLY A 7 17.34 -10.38 7.68
N VAL A 8 17.58 -9.07 7.58
CA VAL A 8 16.80 -8.04 8.29
C VAL A 8 15.49 -7.78 7.53
N ASP A 9 14.36 -7.77 8.23
CA ASP A 9 13.13 -7.20 7.68
C ASP A 9 13.29 -5.67 7.64
N ILE A 10 13.73 -5.17 6.48
CA ILE A 10 14.05 -3.75 6.28
C ILE A 10 12.86 -2.87 6.62
N LEU A 11 11.64 -3.29 6.32
CA LEU A 11 10.45 -2.50 6.62
C LEU A 11 10.26 -2.34 8.13
N SER A 12 10.43 -3.43 8.89
CA SER A 12 10.38 -3.39 10.36
C SER A 12 11.53 -2.56 10.95
N ALA A 13 12.73 -2.66 10.37
CA ALA A 13 13.90 -1.89 10.82
C ALA A 13 13.76 -0.37 10.56
N VAL A 14 13.14 0.02 9.43
CA VAL A 14 12.93 1.43 9.07
C VAL A 14 11.72 2.01 9.78
N GLY A 15 10.62 1.25 9.90
CA GLY A 15 9.40 1.69 10.57
C GLY A 15 9.49 1.70 12.09
N GLY A 16 10.35 0.86 12.68
CA GLY A 16 10.65 0.85 14.12
C GLY A 16 9.49 0.36 15.02
N ILE A 17 8.45 -0.25 14.45
CA ILE A 17 7.32 -0.82 15.21
C ILE A 17 7.55 -2.32 15.37
N GLU A 18 7.90 -2.74 16.58
CA GLU A 18 8.27 -4.14 16.88
C GLU A 18 7.12 -4.93 17.52
N THR A 19 6.20 -4.25 18.19
CA THR A 19 5.14 -4.90 18.96
C THR A 19 3.74 -4.66 18.39
N ILE A 20 2.83 -5.62 18.61
CA ILE A 20 1.44 -5.47 18.20
C ILE A 20 0.73 -4.32 18.95
N GLY A 21 1.15 -4.02 20.18
CA GLY A 21 0.61 -2.92 20.97
C GLY A 21 0.93 -1.56 20.34
N GLU A 22 2.19 -1.34 19.96
CA GLU A 22 2.62 -0.14 19.24
C GLU A 22 1.95 -0.02 17.89
N ALA A 23 1.85 -1.12 17.13
CA ALA A 23 1.17 -1.14 15.84
C ALA A 23 -0.30 -0.72 15.97
N ARG A 24 -1.03 -1.28 16.93
CA ARG A 24 -2.43 -0.93 17.18
C ARG A 24 -2.59 0.52 17.61
N LYS A 25 -1.68 1.03 18.45
CA LYS A 25 -1.67 2.43 18.87
C LYS A 25 -1.47 3.36 17.68
N LEU A 26 -0.47 3.11 16.83
CA LEU A 26 -0.22 3.92 15.63
C LEU A 26 -1.43 3.89 14.69
N ILE A 27 -2.03 2.71 14.47
CA ILE A 27 -3.23 2.54 13.65
C ILE A 27 -4.38 3.37 14.21
N GLN A 28 -4.59 3.34 15.53
CA GLN A 28 -5.65 4.13 16.18
C GLN A 28 -5.43 5.64 16.05
N GLU A 29 -4.17 6.09 16.05
CA GLU A 29 -3.83 7.51 15.89
C GLU A 29 -3.92 7.99 14.43
N LYS A 30 -3.72 7.10 13.46
CA LYS A 30 -3.58 7.45 12.03
C LYS A 30 -4.80 7.16 11.17
N LEU A 31 -5.67 6.25 11.58
CA LEU A 31 -6.87 5.87 10.84
C LEU A 31 -8.11 6.36 11.60
N ASP A 32 -9.16 6.69 10.85
CA ASP A 32 -10.49 6.91 11.43
C ASP A 32 -11.17 5.60 11.88
N ASP A 33 -12.28 5.72 12.59
CA ASP A 33 -13.02 4.58 13.15
C ASP A 33 -13.47 3.58 12.08
N GLU A 34 -13.82 4.07 10.88
CA GLU A 34 -14.26 3.22 9.77
C GLU A 34 -13.12 2.34 9.28
N HIS A 35 -11.96 2.93 8.98
CA HIS A 35 -10.80 2.21 8.49
C HIS A 35 -10.15 1.35 9.57
N GLN A 36 -10.20 1.76 10.84
CA GLN A 36 -9.84 0.90 11.97
C GLN A 36 -10.73 -0.35 12.03
N ALA A 37 -12.06 -0.19 11.92
CA ALA A 37 -12.99 -1.31 11.95
C ALA A 37 -12.80 -2.27 10.77
N ARG A 38 -12.51 -1.73 9.57
CA ARG A 38 -12.17 -2.54 8.39
C ARG A 38 -10.88 -3.34 8.62
N LEU A 39 -9.84 -2.68 9.14
CA LEU A 39 -8.55 -3.33 9.40
C LEU A 39 -8.62 -4.36 10.54
N ALA A 40 -9.48 -4.15 11.54
CA ALA A 40 -9.69 -5.07 12.66
C ALA A 40 -10.20 -6.47 12.24
N LYS A 41 -10.70 -6.62 11.00
CA LYS A 41 -11.04 -7.92 10.42
C LYS A 41 -9.81 -8.79 10.13
N ILE A 42 -8.64 -8.18 9.93
CA ILE A 42 -7.37 -8.89 9.76
C ILE A 42 -6.88 -9.38 11.12
N LYS A 43 -6.73 -10.71 11.26
CA LYS A 43 -6.29 -11.36 12.52
C LYS A 43 -4.82 -11.77 12.52
N THR A 44 -4.13 -11.61 11.39
CA THR A 44 -2.73 -11.96 11.25
C THR A 44 -1.87 -10.82 11.78
N ASP A 45 -1.29 -10.98 12.97
CA ASP A 45 -0.45 -9.95 13.61
C ASP A 45 0.72 -9.50 12.71
N GLY A 46 1.33 -10.42 11.95
CA GLY A 46 2.39 -10.07 11.00
C GLY A 46 1.92 -9.14 9.87
N ALA A 47 0.65 -9.20 9.45
CA ALA A 47 0.11 -8.26 8.47
C ALA A 47 -0.12 -6.88 9.11
N ILE A 48 -0.62 -6.85 10.34
CA ILE A 48 -0.83 -5.60 11.11
C ILE A 48 0.50 -4.89 11.35
N LEU A 49 1.55 -5.62 11.77
CA LEU A 49 2.89 -5.08 11.96
C LEU A 49 3.46 -4.49 10.67
N LYS A 50 3.31 -5.18 9.53
CA LYS A 50 3.78 -4.66 8.23
C LYS A 50 3.06 -3.38 7.83
N ILE A 51 1.74 -3.32 8.00
CA ILE A 51 0.95 -2.12 7.70
C ILE A 51 1.38 -0.96 8.59
N ALA A 52 1.54 -1.19 9.90
CA ALA A 52 1.99 -0.16 10.84
C ALA A 52 3.39 0.36 10.49
N ASN A 53 4.34 -0.53 10.19
CA ASN A 53 5.69 -0.11 9.78
C ASN A 53 5.68 0.64 8.43
N ALA A 54 4.82 0.29 7.48
CA ALA A 54 4.65 1.04 6.24
C ALA A 54 4.09 2.46 6.50
N ILE A 55 3.11 2.60 7.39
CA ILE A 55 2.58 3.91 7.81
C ILE A 55 3.66 4.75 8.49
N ALA A 56 4.45 4.13 9.39
CA ALA A 56 5.55 4.81 10.07
C ALA A 56 6.65 5.27 9.11
N CYS A 57 7.00 4.44 8.13
CA CYS A 57 8.02 4.72 7.12
C CYS A 57 7.58 5.80 6.12
N CYS A 58 6.35 5.71 5.60
CA CYS A 58 5.89 6.58 4.52
C CYS A 58 5.25 7.88 5.03
N GLN A 59 4.83 7.92 6.30
CA GLN A 59 4.17 9.07 6.94
C GLN A 59 3.06 9.71 6.08
N PRO A 60 2.08 8.94 5.56
CA PRO A 60 1.05 9.46 4.68
C PRO A 60 0.10 10.42 5.41
N ASP A 61 -0.51 11.34 4.67
CA ASP A 61 -1.55 12.24 5.19
C ASP A 61 -2.82 11.49 5.61
N ALA A 62 -3.18 10.41 4.90
CA ALA A 62 -4.33 9.58 5.19
C ALA A 62 -4.10 8.12 4.75
N VAL A 63 -4.77 7.19 5.43
CA VAL A 63 -4.74 5.75 5.12
C VAL A 63 -6.15 5.26 4.82
N TYR A 64 -6.35 4.71 3.62
CA TYR A 64 -7.65 4.19 3.18
C TYR A 64 -7.61 2.66 3.09
N ILE A 65 -8.50 1.98 3.82
CA ILE A 65 -8.62 0.52 3.78
C ILE A 65 -9.77 0.15 2.85
N SER A 66 -9.47 -0.32 1.64
CA SER A 66 -10.47 -0.81 0.70
C SER A 66 -10.89 -2.25 1.04
N THR A 67 -12.20 -2.48 1.10
CA THR A 67 -12.81 -3.82 1.26
C THR A 67 -13.10 -4.49 -0.09
N GLY A 68 -12.91 -3.78 -1.20
CA GLY A 68 -13.30 -4.25 -2.54
C GLY A 68 -14.82 -4.19 -2.80
N SER A 69 -15.58 -3.53 -1.92
CA SER A 69 -17.01 -3.33 -2.13
C SER A 69 -17.29 -2.42 -3.34
N PRO A 70 -18.50 -2.48 -3.94
CA PRO A 70 -18.89 -1.55 -5.00
C PRO A 70 -18.78 -0.08 -4.60
N GLU A 71 -19.05 0.23 -3.33
CA GLU A 71 -18.92 1.57 -2.78
C GLU A 71 -17.46 2.02 -2.72
N ASP A 72 -16.56 1.17 -2.24
CA ASP A 72 -15.12 1.49 -2.18
C ASP A 72 -14.54 1.69 -3.59
N MET A 73 -14.92 0.82 -4.54
CA MET A 73 -14.52 0.98 -5.93
C MET A 73 -15.02 2.30 -6.52
N GLN A 74 -16.26 2.69 -6.20
CA GLN A 74 -16.81 3.97 -6.64
C GLN A 74 -16.10 5.16 -5.99
N ASN A 75 -15.74 5.05 -4.70
CA ASN A 75 -15.00 6.08 -3.97
C ASN A 75 -13.59 6.28 -4.56
N VAL A 76 -12.87 5.20 -4.88
CA VAL A 76 -11.56 5.29 -5.54
C VAL A 76 -11.66 5.97 -6.91
N ARG A 77 -12.64 5.58 -7.75
CA ARG A 77 -12.88 6.24 -9.05
C ARG A 77 -13.17 7.73 -8.90
N LYS A 78 -13.99 8.11 -7.90
CA LYS A 78 -14.28 9.50 -7.58
C LYS A 78 -13.02 10.25 -7.18
N MET A 79 -12.19 9.64 -6.32
CA MET A 79 -10.93 10.23 -5.86
C MET A 79 -9.95 10.48 -7.01
N SER A 80 -9.79 9.55 -7.95
CA SER A 80 -8.93 9.75 -9.13
C SER A 80 -9.39 10.91 -10.01
N LEU A 81 -10.70 11.13 -10.14
CA LEU A 81 -11.25 12.30 -10.83
C LEU A 81 -11.04 13.60 -10.05
N GLU A 82 -11.24 13.59 -8.73
CA GLU A 82 -11.08 14.76 -7.85
C GLU A 82 -9.62 15.23 -7.75
N LYS A 83 -8.68 14.28 -7.70
CA LYS A 83 -7.24 14.55 -7.72
C LYS A 83 -6.72 14.94 -9.11
N GLY A 84 -7.53 14.76 -10.14
CA GLY A 84 -7.16 15.07 -11.53
C GLY A 84 -6.22 14.05 -12.18
N GLU A 85 -6.03 12.89 -11.55
CA GLU A 85 -5.33 11.74 -12.15
C GLU A 85 -6.07 11.29 -13.41
N GLU A 86 -7.40 11.29 -13.38
CA GLU A 86 -8.27 10.92 -14.49
C GLU A 86 -9.20 12.06 -14.93
N LYS A 87 -9.69 12.00 -16.17
CA LYS A 87 -10.71 12.89 -16.73
C LYS A 87 -11.85 12.09 -17.35
N LYS A 88 -13.08 12.59 -17.21
CA LYS A 88 -14.27 11.97 -17.82
C LYS A 88 -14.26 12.08 -19.35
N LEU A 89 -14.70 11.02 -20.01
CA LEU A 89 -15.00 11.01 -21.44
C LEU A 89 -16.50 11.24 -21.70
N ALA A 90 -16.86 11.48 -22.95
CA ALA A 90 -18.26 11.61 -23.36
C ALA A 90 -19.06 10.30 -23.18
N MET A 91 -18.36 9.16 -23.25
CA MET A 91 -18.94 7.86 -22.98
C MET A 91 -19.20 7.68 -21.49
N LYS A 92 -20.41 7.23 -21.15
CA LYS A 92 -20.82 6.98 -19.77
C LYS A 92 -19.84 6.05 -19.07
N ASP A 93 -19.43 6.41 -17.86
CA ASP A 93 -18.55 5.65 -16.98
C ASP A 93 -17.13 5.37 -17.53
N HIS A 94 -16.70 6.10 -18.56
CA HIS A 94 -15.35 6.00 -19.11
C HIS A 94 -14.51 7.23 -18.75
N THR A 95 -13.25 6.97 -18.44
CA THR A 95 -12.26 8.00 -18.11
C THR A 95 -11.01 7.82 -18.96
N ILE A 96 -10.18 8.86 -18.98
CA ILE A 96 -8.87 8.85 -19.61
C ILE A 96 -7.85 9.42 -18.62
N HIS A 97 -6.67 8.83 -18.64
CA HIS A 97 -5.50 9.26 -17.89
C HIS A 97 -4.32 9.20 -18.86
N TYR A 98 -3.35 10.10 -18.66
CA TYR A 98 -2.11 10.12 -19.43
C TYR A 98 -0.94 9.98 -18.46
N ASP A 99 -0.14 8.93 -18.65
CA ASP A 99 1.16 8.82 -17.99
C ASP A 99 2.14 9.88 -18.51
N LEU A 100 3.22 10.10 -17.77
CA LEU A 100 4.36 10.88 -18.25
C LEU A 100 4.96 10.20 -19.49
N ALA A 101 5.55 10.99 -20.40
CA ALA A 101 6.10 10.47 -21.65
C ALA A 101 7.23 9.44 -21.40
N GLU A 102 7.95 9.61 -20.30
CA GLU A 102 9.06 8.75 -19.86
C GLU A 102 8.58 7.50 -19.10
N GLU A 103 7.28 7.40 -18.76
CA GLU A 103 6.70 6.32 -17.93
C GLU A 103 5.69 5.45 -18.69
N GLN A 104 5.72 5.46 -20.03
CA GLN A 104 4.77 4.75 -20.90
C GLN A 104 4.94 3.22 -20.93
N GLY A 105 5.91 2.66 -20.21
CA GLY A 105 6.23 1.25 -20.30
C GLY A 105 7.08 0.76 -19.14
N ARG A 106 7.24 -0.56 -19.07
CA ARG A 106 8.04 -1.20 -18.01
C ARG A 106 9.51 -0.79 -18.14
N ILE A 107 10.07 -0.28 -17.04
CA ILE A 107 11.48 0.09 -16.92
C ILE A 107 12.29 -1.17 -16.52
N VAL A 108 12.78 -1.91 -17.53
CA VAL A 108 13.43 -3.21 -17.34
C VAL A 108 14.74 -3.08 -16.55
N ASP A 109 15.51 -2.03 -16.78
CA ASP A 109 16.76 -1.69 -16.08
C ASP A 109 16.57 -1.39 -14.59
N ARG A 110 15.33 -1.11 -14.14
CA ARG A 110 14.97 -0.94 -12.72
C ARG A 110 14.12 -2.10 -12.17
N THR A 111 14.03 -3.21 -12.90
CA THR A 111 13.36 -4.43 -12.44
C THR A 111 14.42 -5.42 -11.97
N PHE A 112 14.43 -5.75 -10.67
CA PHE A 112 15.47 -6.58 -10.07
C PHE A 112 14.94 -7.95 -9.62
N TYR A 113 15.74 -8.99 -9.80
CA TYR A 113 15.57 -10.26 -9.10
C TYR A 113 16.33 -10.19 -7.78
N ILE A 114 15.62 -10.25 -6.67
CA ILE A 114 16.22 -10.29 -5.33
C ILE A 114 16.39 -11.76 -4.96
N VAL A 115 17.64 -12.20 -4.84
CA VAL A 115 18.02 -13.57 -4.47
C VAL A 115 18.77 -13.58 -3.13
N ASN A 116 18.79 -14.72 -2.45
CA ASN A 116 19.64 -14.89 -1.29
C ASN A 116 21.12 -14.81 -1.71
N GLU A 117 21.97 -14.35 -0.80
CA GLU A 117 23.42 -14.40 -0.97
C GLU A 117 23.89 -15.83 -1.30
N GLY A 118 24.65 -15.98 -2.39
CA GLY A 118 25.19 -17.26 -2.86
C GLY A 118 24.29 -18.07 -3.81
N GLU A 119 23.06 -17.62 -4.09
CA GLU A 119 22.22 -18.25 -5.12
C GLU A 119 22.50 -17.66 -6.52
N PRO A 120 22.67 -18.48 -7.57
CA PRO A 120 22.77 -17.97 -8.93
C PRO A 120 21.45 -17.33 -9.36
N SER A 121 21.54 -16.12 -9.93
CA SER A 121 20.42 -15.35 -10.49
C SER A 121 19.87 -15.96 -11.78
#